data_AF-A0A257PAN1-F1
#
_entry.id   AF-A0A257PAN1-F1
#
_cell.length_a   1.000
_cell.length_b   1.000
_cell.length_c   1.000
_cell.angle_alpha   90.00
_cell.angle_beta   90.00
_cell.angle_gamma   90.00
#
_symmetry.space_group_name_H-M   'P 1'
#
loop_
_entity.id
_entity.type
_entity.pdbx_description
1 polymer ?
#
loop_
_entity_poly.entity_id
_entity_poly.type
_entity_poly.pdbx_seq_one_letter_code
_entity_poly.pdbx_strand_id
1 'polypeptide(L)'
;IEYCQDVDGFWLEPHRDIAVKLFTMLIYVSEDPALFDAGTDIYDDTPAHNLVASVPYEKNRGLIFIPGAASWHGFSKRPIRGLRQSLIINYVSPDWRAVDELAVSLSLQGGVL
;
A
#
# COMPACT_ATOMS: atom_id res chain seq x y z
N ILE A 1 4.61 9.08 4.06
CA ILE A 1 4.54 7.67 4.51
C ILE A 1 3.32 7.59 5.39
N GLU A 2 2.42 6.65 5.11
CA GLU A 2 1.24 6.42 5.91
C GLU A 2 1.46 5.17 6.76
N TYR A 3 1.10 5.24 8.04
CA TYR A 3 1.08 4.09 8.92
C TYR A 3 -0.37 3.67 9.14
N CYS A 4 -0.73 2.52 8.60
CA CYS A 4 -2.10 2.01 8.58
C CYS A 4 -2.28 0.95 9.66
N GLN A 5 -3.47 0.92 10.25
CA GLN A 5 -3.86 -0.02 11.30
C GLN A 5 -5.27 -0.53 11.02
N ASP A 6 -5.35 -1.70 10.39
CA ASP A 6 -6.63 -2.31 10.06
C ASP A 6 -6.96 -3.41 11.07
N VAL A 7 -8.23 -3.48 11.43
CA VAL A 7 -8.80 -4.51 12.31
C VAL A 7 -9.96 -5.20 11.60
N ASP A 8 -10.52 -6.22 12.23
CA ASP A 8 -11.66 -6.94 11.68
C ASP A 8 -12.80 -6.01 11.24
N GLY A 9 -13.40 -6.33 10.09
CA GLY A 9 -14.40 -5.49 9.42
C GLY A 9 -13.84 -4.47 8.41
N PHE A 10 -12.52 -4.23 8.39
CA PHE A 10 -11.89 -3.45 7.33
C PHE A 10 -12.01 -4.15 5.98
N TRP A 11 -12.26 -3.35 4.94
CA TRP A 11 -12.20 -3.76 3.54
C TRP A 11 -11.88 -2.55 2.69
N LEU A 12 -11.32 -2.80 1.51
CA LEU A 12 -10.99 -1.76 0.55
C LEU A 12 -11.38 -2.22 -0.85
N GLU A 13 -12.25 -1.46 -1.51
CA GLU A 13 -12.72 -1.80 -2.84
C GLU A 13 -11.55 -1.93 -3.84
N PRO A 14 -11.67 -2.80 -4.86
CA PRO A 14 -10.73 -2.80 -5.97
C PRO A 14 -10.63 -1.40 -6.57
N HIS A 15 -9.43 -0.84 -6.59
CA HIS A 15 -9.16 0.48 -7.11
C HIS A 15 -7.81 0.53 -7.82
N ARG A 16 -7.55 1.68 -8.45
CA ARG A 16 -6.24 2.03 -8.97
C ARG A 16 -5.78 3.29 -8.28
N ASP A 17 -4.47 3.36 -8.08
CA ASP A 17 -3.84 4.57 -7.60
C ASP A 17 -3.91 5.69 -8.64
N ILE A 18 -4.01 6.92 -8.16
CA ILE A 18 -3.99 8.11 -9.01
C ILE A 18 -2.62 8.28 -9.68
N ALA A 19 -2.61 8.77 -10.92
CA ALA A 19 -1.40 8.83 -11.78
C ALA A 19 -0.27 9.72 -11.24
N VAL A 20 -0.53 10.58 -10.26
CA VAL A 20 0.50 11.38 -9.59
C VAL A 20 1.38 10.54 -8.66
N LYS A 21 0.98 9.31 -8.31
CA LYS A 21 1.86 8.34 -7.65
C LYS A 21 2.72 7.66 -8.72
N LEU A 22 4.04 7.86 -8.64
CA LEU A 22 5.03 7.24 -9.52
C LEU A 22 5.28 5.77 -9.15
N PHE A 23 5.21 5.45 -7.85
CA PHE A 23 5.02 4.08 -7.37
C PHE A 23 4.39 4.09 -5.97
N THR A 24 3.80 2.95 -5.62
CA THR A 24 3.31 2.66 -4.27
C THR A 24 3.99 1.40 -3.75
N MET A 25 4.46 1.45 -2.50
CA MET A 25 5.01 0.29 -1.80
C MET A 25 4.29 0.11 -0.47
N LEU A 26 3.76 -1.08 -0.24
CA LEU A 26 3.20 -1.52 1.04
C LEU A 26 4.21 -2.41 1.74
N ILE A 27 4.52 -2.13 2.99
CA ILE A 27 5.38 -2.96 3.85
C ILE A 27 4.53 -3.48 5.01
N TYR A 28 4.57 -4.79 5.26
CA TYR A 28 3.86 -5.45 6.35
C TYR A 28 4.71 -5.43 7.63
N VAL A 29 4.14 -4.94 8.73
CA VAL A 29 4.88 -4.61 9.96
C VAL A 29 4.63 -5.64 11.07
N SER A 30 3.41 -6.15 11.18
CA SER A 30 3.04 -7.06 12.27
C SER A 30 3.66 -8.45 12.10
N GLU A 31 4.02 -9.07 13.22
CA GLU A 31 4.51 -10.45 13.27
C GLU A 31 3.45 -11.33 13.92
N ASP A 32 2.45 -11.74 13.13
CA ASP A 32 1.40 -12.65 13.56
C ASP A 32 1.07 -13.62 12.42
N PRO A 33 1.30 -14.94 12.59
CA PRO A 33 0.95 -15.94 11.59
C PRO A 33 -0.54 -15.94 11.21
N ALA A 34 -1.43 -15.47 12.10
CA ALA A 34 -2.86 -15.35 11.81
C ALA A 34 -3.19 -14.28 10.76
N LEU A 35 -2.23 -13.42 10.43
CA LEU A 35 -2.37 -12.41 9.38
C LEU A 35 -1.93 -12.90 8.00
N PHE A 36 -1.43 -14.13 7.82
CA PHE A 36 -0.85 -14.60 6.55
C PHE A 36 -1.73 -14.32 5.31
N ASP A 37 -3.06 -14.45 5.45
CA ASP A 37 -4.05 -14.19 4.40
C ASP A 37 -4.59 -12.74 4.37
N ALA A 38 -4.05 -11.85 5.20
CA ALA A 38 -4.43 -10.45 5.32
C ALA A 38 -3.54 -9.50 4.48
N GLY A 39 -2.82 -9.99 3.47
CA GLY A 39 -2.05 -9.12 2.59
C GLY A 39 -2.89 -8.46 1.49
N THR A 40 -2.23 -7.69 0.63
CA THR A 40 -2.91 -6.93 -0.44
C THR A 40 -3.48 -7.85 -1.50
N ASP A 41 -4.72 -7.62 -1.92
CA ASP A 41 -5.34 -8.34 -3.01
C ASP A 41 -5.02 -7.67 -4.35
N ILE A 42 -4.82 -8.49 -5.38
CA ILE A 42 -4.59 -8.10 -6.77
C ILE A 42 -5.76 -8.64 -7.59
N TYR A 43 -6.35 -7.78 -8.41
CA TYR A 43 -7.52 -8.10 -9.24
C TYR A 43 -7.19 -7.98 -10.73
N ASP A 44 -8.01 -8.63 -11.56
CA ASP A 44 -7.99 -8.40 -13.00
C ASP A 44 -8.67 -7.08 -13.37
N ASP A 45 -8.50 -6.65 -14.63
CA ASP A 45 -9.09 -5.43 -15.17
C ASP A 45 -10.49 -5.65 -15.78
N THR A 46 -11.11 -6.80 -15.52
CA THR A 46 -12.48 -7.05 -15.96
C THR A 46 -13.46 -6.17 -15.17
N PRO A 47 -14.67 -5.90 -15.68
CA PRO A 47 -15.68 -5.15 -14.94
C PRO A 47 -16.08 -5.76 -13.59
N ALA A 48 -15.81 -7.05 -13.38
CA ALA A 48 -16.09 -7.75 -12.13
C ALA A 48 -14.93 -7.67 -11.11
N HIS A 49 -13.73 -7.24 -11.54
CA HIS A 49 -12.49 -7.24 -10.75
C HIS A 49 -12.27 -8.56 -10.02
N ASN A 50 -12.12 -9.65 -10.78
CA ASN A 50 -11.96 -10.96 -10.16
C ASN A 50 -10.62 -11.01 -9.42
N LEU A 51 -10.62 -11.62 -8.23
CA LEU A 51 -9.40 -11.81 -7.45
C LEU A 51 -8.43 -12.73 -8.22
N VAL A 52 -7.24 -12.21 -8.50
CA VAL A 52 -6.16 -12.96 -9.15
C VAL A 52 -5.25 -13.60 -8.09
N ALA A 53 -4.86 -12.82 -7.09
CA ALA A 53 -4.01 -13.28 -6.00
C ALA A 53 -4.15 -12.40 -4.76
N SER A 54 -3.81 -12.97 -3.60
CA SER A 54 -3.54 -12.22 -2.38
C SER A 54 -2.06 -12.37 -2.05
N VAL A 55 -1.37 -11.26 -1.85
CA VAL A 55 0.03 -11.28 -1.43
C VAL A 55 0.09 -11.85 -0.01
N PRO A 56 0.97 -12.81 0.30
CA PRO A 56 1.16 -13.27 1.68
C PRO A 56 1.59 -12.11 2.58
N TYR A 57 0.90 -11.96 3.71
CA TYR A 57 1.32 -11.01 4.73
C TYR A 57 2.40 -11.62 5.60
N GLU A 58 3.60 -11.05 5.54
CA GLU A 58 4.73 -11.47 6.37
C GLU A 58 5.52 -10.23 6.79
N LYS A 59 5.92 -10.17 8.06
CA LYS A 59 6.76 -9.09 8.59
C LYS A 59 7.97 -8.84 7.69
N ASN A 60 8.29 -7.56 7.45
CA ASN A 60 9.42 -7.12 6.61
C ASN A 60 9.34 -7.57 5.14
N ARG A 61 8.16 -7.99 4.68
CA ARG A 61 7.85 -8.14 3.25
C ARG A 61 6.91 -7.05 2.78
N GLY A 62 6.73 -6.98 1.48
CA GLY A 62 5.87 -5.97 0.89
C GLY A 62 5.48 -6.26 -0.54
N LEU A 63 4.60 -5.40 -1.05
CA LEU A 63 4.21 -5.32 -2.44
C LEU A 63 4.61 -3.94 -2.96
N ILE A 64 5.26 -3.88 -4.11
CA ILE A 64 5.56 -2.65 -4.84
C ILE A 64 4.95 -2.72 -6.23
N PHE A 65 4.33 -1.63 -6.67
CA PHE A 65 3.79 -1.52 -8.02
C PHE A 65 3.83 -0.08 -8.53
N ILE A 66 3.80 0.05 -9.86
CA ILE A 66 3.61 1.31 -10.57
C ILE A 66 2.13 1.39 -10.95
N PRO A 67 1.42 2.49 -10.66
CA PRO A 67 0.03 2.65 -11.08
C PRO A 67 -0.11 2.56 -12.60
N GLY A 68 -1.08 1.78 -13.07
CA GLY A 68 -1.30 1.52 -14.49
C GLY A 68 -2.71 1.00 -14.77
N ALA A 69 -3.02 0.78 -16.04
CA ALA A 69 -4.36 0.39 -16.47
C ALA A 69 -4.85 -0.93 -15.81
N ALA A 70 -3.92 -1.86 -15.56
CA ALA A 70 -4.16 -3.17 -14.99
C ALA A 70 -3.60 -3.35 -13.55
N SER A 71 -3.33 -2.26 -12.83
CA SER A 71 -2.80 -2.31 -11.46
C SER A 71 -3.92 -2.31 -10.40
N TRP A 72 -4.98 -3.09 -10.62
CA TRP A 72 -6.12 -3.16 -9.71
C TRP A 72 -5.74 -3.89 -8.43
N HIS A 73 -5.98 -3.24 -7.29
CA HIS A 73 -5.64 -3.78 -5.98
C HIS A 73 -6.61 -3.29 -4.91
N GLY A 74 -6.56 -3.91 -3.73
CA GLY A 74 -7.44 -3.59 -2.62
C GLY A 74 -7.37 -4.62 -1.50
N PHE A 75 -8.49 -4.81 -0.80
CA PHE A 75 -8.63 -5.82 0.23
C PHE A 75 -10.08 -6.32 0.27
N SER A 76 -10.31 -7.52 -0.26
CA SER A 76 -11.62 -8.19 -0.31
C SER A 76 -12.15 -8.39 1.11
N LYS A 77 -13.47 -8.23 1.29
CA LYS A 77 -14.16 -8.47 2.56
C LYS A 77 -13.88 -9.87 3.08
N ARG A 78 -13.07 -9.96 4.14
CA ARG A 78 -12.79 -11.18 4.90
C ARG A 78 -12.33 -10.79 6.32
N PRO A 79 -12.38 -11.70 7.29
CA PRO A 79 -11.94 -11.39 8.63
C PRO A 79 -10.46 -11.05 8.71
N ILE A 80 -10.10 -10.03 9.51
CA ILE A 80 -8.72 -9.77 9.90
C ILE A 80 -8.51 -10.33 11.31
N ARG A 81 -7.71 -11.40 11.41
CA ARG A 81 -7.41 -12.06 12.69
C ARG A 81 -6.22 -11.41 13.37
N GLY A 82 -6.45 -10.24 13.98
CA GLY A 82 -5.43 -9.48 14.70
C GLY A 82 -5.41 -8.02 14.31
N LEU A 83 -4.27 -7.36 14.50
CA LEU A 83 -4.03 -5.98 14.10
C LEU A 83 -3.10 -5.99 12.88
N ARG A 84 -3.63 -5.69 11.70
CA ARG A 84 -2.87 -5.60 10.45
C ARG A 84 -2.21 -4.23 10.37
N GLN A 85 -0.90 -4.16 10.57
CA GLN A 85 -0.14 -2.91 10.51
C GLN A 85 0.69 -2.87 9.23
N SER A 86 0.54 -1.81 8.45
CA SER A 86 1.35 -1.61 7.26
C SER A 86 1.91 -0.20 7.18
N LEU A 87 3.02 -0.07 6.45
CA LEU A 87 3.52 1.21 5.98
C LEU A 87 3.20 1.32 4.50
N ILE A 88 2.53 2.41 4.10
CA ILE A 88 2.35 2.76 2.69
C ILE A 88 3.32 3.89 2.35
N ILE A 89 4.18 3.63 1.38
CA ILE A 89 5.14 4.58 0.85
C ILE A 89 4.73 4.92 -0.58
N ASN A 90 4.18 6.12 -0.75
CA ASN A 90 3.90 6.69 -2.05
C ASN A 90 5.10 7.55 -2.48
N TYR A 91 5.69 7.26 -3.63
CA TYR A 91 6.59 8.19 -4.31
C TYR A 91 5.81 8.92 -5.37
N VAL A 92 5.79 10.25 -5.33
CA VAL A 92 4.82 11.06 -6.07
C VAL A 92 5.50 12.09 -6.97
N SER A 93 4.80 12.52 -8.02
CA SER A 93 5.22 13.60 -8.89
C SER A 93 5.06 14.96 -8.19
N PRO A 94 5.65 16.04 -8.75
CA PRO A 94 5.44 17.40 -8.27
C PRO A 94 3.97 17.88 -8.30
N ASP A 95 3.07 17.16 -8.99
CA ASP A 95 1.64 17.51 -9.05
C ASP A 95 0.86 17.06 -7.80
N TRP A 96 1.52 16.38 -6.85
CA TRP A 96 0.92 16.01 -5.56
C TRP A 96 0.47 17.24 -4.78
N ARG A 97 -0.80 17.25 -4.35
CA ARG A 97 -1.43 18.43 -3.75
C ARG A 97 -1.34 18.48 -2.23
N ALA A 98 -1.34 17.33 -1.55
CA ALA A 98 -1.19 17.25 -0.10
C ALA A 98 0.30 17.35 0.28
N VAL A 99 0.89 18.51 -0.02
CA VAL A 99 2.33 18.76 0.12
C VAL A 99 2.83 18.67 1.57
N ASP A 100 1.92 18.84 2.53
CA ASP A 100 2.12 18.66 3.96
C ASP A 100 2.35 17.19 4.36
N GLU A 101 1.94 16.22 3.53
CA GLU A 101 2.22 14.79 3.73
C GLU A 101 3.59 14.36 3.17
N LEU A 102 4.27 15.25 2.43
CA LEU A 102 5.56 14.95 1.83
C LEU A 102 6.66 14.94 2.89
N ALA A 103 7.62 14.04 2.72
CA ALA A 103 8.85 14.08 3.50
C ALA A 103 9.58 15.40 3.20
N VAL A 104 10.04 16.06 4.27
CA VAL A 104 10.89 17.24 4.12
C VAL A 104 12.18 16.82 3.43
N SER A 105 12.53 17.49 2.32
CA SER A 105 13.81 17.28 1.66
C SER A 105 14.93 17.77 2.58
N LEU A 106 15.64 16.84 3.22
CA LEU A 106 16.93 17.11 3.87
C LEU A 106 18.03 17.12 2.80
N SER A 107 17.92 18.02 1.81
CA SER A 107 19.02 18.27 0.90
C SER A 107 20.08 19.10 1.63
N LEU A 108 21.12 18.38 2.09
CA LEU A 108 22.48 18.85 2.34
C LEU A 108 22.60 20.27 2.93
N GLN A 109 22.46 20.41 4.25
CA GLN A 109 23.18 21.44 5.00
C GLN A 109 24.69 21.13 5.04
N GLY A 110 25.26 20.82 3.88
CA GLY A 110 26.70 20.71 3.66
C GLY A 110 27.28 22.11 3.55
N GLY A 111 27.35 22.79 4.69
CA GLY A 111 28.44 23.73 4.91
C GLY A 111 29.75 22.98 4.65
N VAL A 112 30.62 23.60 3.87
CA VAL A 112 31.98 23.17 3.55
C VAL A 112 32.65 22.61 4.81
N LEU A 113 33.13 21.36 4.74
CA LEU A 113 34.10 20.80 5.69
C LEU A 113 35.41 21.58 5.63
#